data_AF-A0A9J5WHB1-F1
#
_entry.id   AF-A0A9J5WHB1-F1
#
_cell.length_a   1.000
_cell.length_b   1.000
_cell.length_c   1.000
_cell.angle_alpha   90.00
_cell.angle_beta   90.00
_cell.angle_gamma   90.00
#
_symmetry.space_group_name_H-M   'P 1'
#
loop_
_entity.id
_entity.type
_entity.pdbx_description
1 polymer ?
#
loop_
_entity_poly.entity_id
_entity_poly.type
_entity_poly.pdbx_seq_one_letter_code
_entity_poly.pdbx_strand_id
1 'polypeptide(L)'
;MMELAKSLDNASRVNFIWAVRPPLGFDINMEFRGEEWLPEGFVQRVFEDQNRGLIVPKWAPQVEILAHKSVGAFLTHCGWNSVLESLENGVPRLGWPIAAEQFYNAKFLEQDVVVCVEVARGNNSQVKHEDILEKIDVVMGVNE
;
A
#
# COMPACT_ATOMS: atom_id res chain seq x y z
N MET A 1 0.48 -2.02 9.67
CA MET A 1 1.91 -1.87 9.31
C MET A 1 2.63 -3.21 9.35
N MET A 2 2.64 -3.92 10.48
CA MET A 2 3.29 -5.24 10.62
C MET A 2 2.81 -6.27 9.58
N GLU A 3 1.50 -6.49 9.45
CA GLU A 3 0.95 -7.47 8.48
C GLU A 3 1.21 -7.06 7.02
N LEU A 4 1.16 -5.76 6.70
CA LEU A 4 1.54 -5.26 5.38
C LEU A 4 3.03 -5.50 5.08
N ALA A 5 3.91 -5.29 6.06
CA ALA A 5 5.33 -5.56 5.88
C ALA A 5 5.58 -7.06 5.64
N LYS A 6 4.93 -7.94 6.41
CA LYS A 6 5.00 -9.40 6.21
C LYS A 6 4.50 -9.81 4.83
N SER A 7 3.38 -9.24 4.36
CA SER A 7 2.86 -9.56 3.03
C SER A 7 3.84 -9.11 1.95
N LEU A 8 4.42 -7.91 2.07
CA LEU A 8 5.44 -7.42 1.15
C LEU A 8 6.72 -8.25 1.22
N ASP A 9 7.13 -8.75 2.39
CA ASP A 9 8.30 -9.63 2.53
C ASP A 9 8.07 -10.97 1.79
N ASN A 10 6.86 -11.52 1.92
CA ASN A 10 6.48 -12.81 1.31
C ASN A 10 6.09 -12.70 -0.18
N ALA A 11 5.74 -11.50 -0.67
CA ALA A 11 5.37 -11.26 -2.06
C ALA A 11 6.60 -11.25 -2.98
N SER A 12 7.22 -12.42 -3.15
CA SER A 12 8.47 -12.61 -3.91
C SER A 12 8.43 -12.17 -5.38
N ARG A 13 7.23 -11.94 -5.94
CA ARG A 13 7.02 -11.61 -7.36
C ARG A 13 6.61 -10.16 -7.62
N VAL A 14 6.40 -9.36 -6.58
CA VAL A 14 6.00 -7.96 -6.75
C VAL A 14 7.08 -7.03 -6.23
N ASN A 15 7.37 -6.01 -7.03
CA ASN A 15 8.18 -4.90 -6.59
C ASN A 15 7.29 -3.87 -5.90
N PHE A 16 7.81 -3.16 -4.91
CA PHE A 16 7.02 -2.16 -4.19
C PHE A 16 7.81 -0.90 -3.86
N ILE A 17 7.08 0.21 -3.80
CA ILE A 17 7.51 1.45 -3.17
C ILE A 17 6.56 1.70 -2.02
N TRP A 18 7.09 1.84 -0.81
CA TRP A 18 6.28 2.07 0.39
C TRP A 18 6.67 3.37 1.08
N ALA A 19 5.79 4.38 0.98
CA ALA A 19 5.89 5.60 1.75
C ALA A 19 5.45 5.34 3.20
N VAL A 20 6.39 5.19 4.13
CA VAL A 20 6.09 4.84 5.53
C VAL A 20 5.99 6.09 6.38
N ARG A 21 4.87 6.24 7.07
CA ARG A 21 4.64 7.27 8.09
C ARG A 21 4.70 6.68 9.49
N PRO A 22 5.01 7.49 10.52
CA PRO A 22 4.91 7.07 11.91
C PRO A 22 3.54 6.45 12.21
N PRO A 23 3.46 5.35 12.99
CA PRO A 23 2.19 4.75 13.40
C PRO A 23 1.32 5.74 14.19
N LEU A 24 0.02 5.43 14.32
CA LEU A 24 -0.89 6.23 15.12
C LEU A 24 -0.39 6.36 16.57
N GLY A 25 -0.44 7.58 17.13
CA GLY A 25 0.03 7.88 18.48
C GLY A 25 1.46 8.41 18.55
N PHE A 26 2.19 8.37 17.43
CA PHE A 26 3.51 8.96 17.31
C PHE A 26 3.46 10.36 16.66
N ASP A 27 4.49 11.18 16.90
CA ASP A 27 4.64 12.48 16.22
C ASP A 27 4.90 12.27 14.73
N ILE A 28 4.07 12.89 13.88
CA ILE A 28 4.18 12.82 12.42
C ILE A 28 5.54 13.30 11.89
N ASN A 29 6.22 14.17 12.63
CA ASN A 29 7.51 14.73 12.24
C ASN A 29 8.71 13.90 12.69
N MET A 30 8.49 12.85 13.50
CA MET A 30 9.59 12.05 14.02
C MET A 30 10.38 11.36 12.91
N GLU A 31 11.64 11.03 13.21
CA GLU A 31 12.48 10.26 12.30
C GLU A 31 11.96 8.84 12.13
N PHE A 32 12.24 8.24 10.98
CA PHE A 32 11.82 6.88 10.67
C PHE A 32 12.51 5.88 11.61
N ARG A 33 11.73 5.12 12.37
CA ARG A 33 12.22 4.06 13.27
C ARG A 33 11.78 2.69 12.77
N GLY A 34 12.31 2.30 11.61
CA GLY A 34 11.94 1.05 10.93
C GLY A 34 12.03 -0.20 11.81
N GLU A 35 13.09 -0.32 12.61
CA GLU A 35 13.28 -1.45 13.55
C GLU A 35 12.21 -1.52 14.67
N GLU A 36 11.53 -0.40 14.97
CA GLU A 36 10.44 -0.36 15.95
C GLU A 36 9.07 -0.61 15.29
N TRP A 37 8.88 -0.10 14.06
CA TRP A 37 7.57 -0.07 13.42
C TRP A 37 7.29 -1.26 12.50
N LEU A 38 8.34 -1.96 12.05
CA LEU A 38 8.32 -3.02 11.05
C LEU A 38 8.86 -4.33 11.65
N PRO A 39 8.61 -5.48 11.00
CA PRO A 39 9.16 -6.75 11.45
C PRO A 39 10.69 -6.69 11.53
N GLU A 40 11.25 -7.43 12.50
CA GLU A 40 12.69 -7.51 12.69
C GLU A 40 13.43 -7.88 11.39
N GLY A 41 14.44 -7.08 11.05
CA GLY A 41 15.26 -7.26 9.85
C GLY A 41 14.55 -6.98 8.52
N PHE A 42 13.29 -6.55 8.51
CA PHE A 42 12.56 -6.26 7.26
C PHE A 42 13.25 -5.15 6.46
N VAL A 43 13.64 -4.05 7.11
CA VAL A 43 14.34 -2.93 6.46
C VAL A 43 15.66 -3.42 5.85
N GLN A 44 16.41 -4.23 6.60
CA GLN A 44 17.67 -4.81 6.13
C GLN A 44 17.46 -5.73 4.93
N ARG A 45 16.45 -6.62 4.97
CA ARG A 45 16.12 -7.51 3.84
C ARG A 45 15.75 -6.72 2.58
N VAL A 46 14.96 -5.66 2.72
CA VAL A 46 14.60 -4.78 1.59
C VAL A 46 15.82 -4.04 1.03
N PHE A 47 16.75 -3.62 1.90
CA PHE A 47 17.98 -2.96 1.47
C PHE A 47 18.95 -3.92 0.75
N GLU A 48 19.08 -5.15 1.24
CA GLU A 48 19.91 -6.20 0.63
C GLU A 48 19.33 -6.66 -0.72
N ASP A 49 18.00 -6.77 -0.81
CA ASP A 49 17.28 -7.08 -2.04
C ASP A 49 17.04 -5.83 -2.90
N GLN A 50 18.15 -5.27 -3.43
CA GLN A 50 18.21 -4.00 -4.17
C GLN A 50 17.29 -3.89 -5.40
N ASN A 51 16.62 -4.98 -5.78
CA ASN A 51 15.79 -5.04 -6.99
C ASN A 51 14.29 -5.13 -6.69
N ARG A 52 13.85 -5.26 -5.42
CA ARG A 52 12.45 -5.58 -5.11
C ARG A 52 11.69 -4.49 -4.36
N GLY A 53 12.29 -3.87 -3.36
CA GLY A 53 11.57 -2.95 -2.47
C GLY A 53 12.28 -1.62 -2.26
N LEU A 54 11.50 -0.54 -2.17
CA LEU A 54 11.97 0.77 -1.75
C LEU A 54 11.11 1.31 -0.60
N ILE A 55 11.73 1.55 0.55
CA ILE A 55 11.10 2.22 1.70
C ILE A 55 11.41 3.70 1.63
N VAL A 56 10.38 4.54 1.57
CA VAL A 56 10.50 6.00 1.51
C VAL A 56 9.93 6.60 2.80
N PRO A 57 10.75 7.18 3.68
CA PRO A 57 10.24 7.84 4.89
C PRO A 57 9.35 9.03 4.56
N LYS A 58 8.21 9.15 5.28
CA LYS A 58 7.29 10.30 5.34
C LYS A 58 6.50 10.60 4.05
N TRP A 59 7.18 10.90 2.96
CA TRP A 59 6.58 11.41 1.72
C TRP A 59 7.30 10.89 0.48
N ALA A 60 6.51 10.58 -0.55
CA ALA A 60 6.97 10.19 -1.86
C ALA A 60 6.22 11.00 -2.94
N PRO A 61 6.84 11.23 -4.12
CA PRO A 61 6.23 11.95 -5.23
C PRO A 61 5.12 11.10 -5.89
N GLN A 62 3.94 11.08 -5.26
CA GLN A 62 2.84 10.16 -5.61
C GLN A 62 2.37 10.33 -7.05
N VAL A 63 2.22 11.57 -7.53
CA VAL A 63 1.76 11.86 -8.90
C VAL A 63 2.74 11.29 -9.92
N GLU A 64 4.04 11.52 -9.71
CA GLU A 64 5.11 11.04 -10.59
C GLU A 64 5.23 9.51 -10.53
N ILE A 65 5.07 8.91 -9.34
CA ILE A 65 5.04 7.45 -9.18
C ILE A 65 3.86 6.86 -9.97
N LEU A 66 2.64 7.38 -9.77
CA LEU A 66 1.44 6.88 -10.45
C LEU A 66 1.49 7.06 -11.97
N ALA A 67 2.16 8.10 -12.46
CA ALA A 67 2.38 8.30 -13.89
C ALA A 67 3.42 7.37 -14.52
N HIS A 68 4.18 6.63 -13.69
CA HIS A 68 5.25 5.76 -14.18
C HIS A 68 4.71 4.41 -14.65
N LYS A 69 5.11 3.98 -15.87
CA LYS A 69 4.63 2.74 -16.51
C LYS A 69 4.93 1.45 -15.75
N SER A 70 5.91 1.47 -14.84
CA SER A 70 6.24 0.31 -14.00
C SER A 70 5.26 0.11 -12.83
N VAL A 71 4.38 1.07 -12.55
CA VAL A 71 3.41 0.94 -11.46
C VAL A 71 2.21 0.13 -11.93
N GLY A 72 2.09 -1.09 -11.39
CA GLY A 72 0.99 -2.01 -11.69
C GLY A 72 -0.23 -1.86 -10.78
N ALA A 73 -0.05 -1.36 -9.56
CA ALA A 73 -1.14 -1.19 -8.59
C ALA A 73 -0.83 -0.11 -7.56
N PHE A 74 -1.88 0.42 -6.93
CA PHE A 74 -1.77 1.42 -5.87
C PHE A 74 -2.55 1.02 -4.62
N LEU A 75 -1.84 0.70 -3.53
CA LEU A 75 -2.44 0.57 -2.20
C LEU A 75 -2.72 1.96 -1.63
N THR A 76 -4.00 2.29 -1.47
CA THR A 76 -4.45 3.64 -1.12
C THR A 76 -5.50 3.64 -0.03
N HIS A 77 -5.53 4.71 0.74
CA HIS A 77 -6.56 4.98 1.73
C HIS A 77 -7.88 5.47 1.11
N CYS A 78 -7.99 5.50 -0.22
CA CYS A 78 -9.20 5.92 -0.96
C CYS A 78 -9.64 7.38 -0.70
N GLY A 79 -8.71 8.26 -0.32
CA GLY A 79 -8.95 9.71 -0.35
C GLY A 79 -9.16 10.19 -1.79
N TRP A 80 -10.12 11.09 -2.01
CA TRP A 80 -10.61 11.38 -3.36
C TRP A 80 -9.53 11.92 -4.32
N ASN A 81 -8.59 12.74 -3.84
CA ASN A 81 -7.48 13.22 -4.67
C ASN A 81 -6.61 12.07 -5.17
N SER A 82 -6.20 11.16 -4.28
CA SER A 82 -5.44 9.96 -4.64
C SER A 82 -6.20 9.03 -5.59
N VAL A 83 -7.52 8.97 -5.47
CA VAL A 83 -8.38 8.22 -6.40
C VAL A 83 -8.31 8.84 -7.79
N LEU A 84 -8.47 10.16 -7.91
CA LEU A 84 -8.42 10.86 -9.20
C LEU A 84 -7.05 10.71 -9.88
N GLU A 85 -5.95 10.91 -9.15
CA GLU A 85 -4.59 10.75 -9.68
C GLU A 85 -4.36 9.32 -10.22
N SER A 86 -4.89 8.33 -9.51
CA SER A 86 -4.75 6.93 -9.90
C SER A 86 -5.66 6.56 -11.07
N LEU A 87 -6.85 7.15 -11.18
CA LEU A 87 -7.74 6.96 -12.33
C LEU A 87 -7.18 7.60 -13.60
N GLU A 88 -6.64 8.81 -13.49
CA GLU A 88 -6.01 9.53 -14.60
C GLU A 88 -4.88 8.72 -15.24
N ASN A 89 -4.12 7.98 -14.43
CA ASN A 89 -3.01 7.16 -14.89
C ASN A 89 -3.38 5.69 -15.16
N GLY A 90 -4.65 5.32 -15.05
CA GLY A 90 -5.12 3.95 -15.31
C GLY A 90 -4.57 2.89 -14.34
N VAL A 91 -4.13 3.30 -13.15
CA VAL A 91 -3.55 2.38 -12.15
C VAL A 91 -4.68 1.77 -11.32
N PRO A 92 -4.82 0.43 -11.23
CA PRO A 92 -5.81 -0.21 -10.38
C PRO A 92 -5.45 -0.07 -8.90
N ARG A 93 -6.45 -0.13 -8.02
CA ARG A 93 -6.28 0.17 -6.59
C ARG A 93 -6.50 -1.05 -5.70
N LEU A 94 -5.68 -1.12 -4.67
CA LEU A 94 -5.93 -1.87 -3.46
C LEU A 94 -6.45 -0.87 -2.41
N GLY A 95 -7.71 -0.99 -2.00
CA GLY A 95 -8.36 -0.03 -1.12
C GLY A 95 -8.18 -0.36 0.35
N TRP A 96 -7.69 0.59 1.15
CA TRP A 96 -7.60 0.47 2.60
C TRP A 96 -8.12 1.74 3.28
N PRO A 97 -9.43 2.04 3.21
CA PRO A 97 -10.00 3.26 3.79
C PRO A 97 -9.76 3.36 5.29
N ILE A 98 -9.38 4.55 5.77
CA ILE A 98 -8.96 4.78 7.16
C ILE A 98 -9.95 5.69 7.91
N ALA A 99 -10.47 6.73 7.27
CA ALA A 99 -11.28 7.76 7.92
C ALA A 99 -12.25 8.48 6.94
N ALA A 100 -13.14 9.30 7.49
CA ALA A 100 -14.02 10.20 6.73
C ALA A 100 -14.83 9.47 5.62
N GLU A 101 -14.93 10.06 4.44
CA GLU A 101 -15.69 9.53 3.29
C GLU A 101 -14.95 8.41 2.53
N GLN A 102 -13.71 8.09 2.92
CA GLN A 102 -12.88 7.08 2.26
C GLN A 102 -13.56 5.72 2.20
N PHE A 103 -14.32 5.35 3.23
CA PHE A 103 -15.09 4.10 3.26
C PHE A 103 -16.17 4.06 2.17
N TYR A 104 -16.81 5.19 1.89
CA TYR A 104 -17.78 5.30 0.81
C TYR A 104 -17.06 5.23 -0.54
N ASN A 105 -15.96 5.97 -0.70
CA ASN A 105 -15.15 5.95 -1.92
C ASN A 105 -14.67 4.53 -2.26
N ALA A 106 -14.14 3.79 -1.27
CA ALA A 106 -13.69 2.41 -1.45
C ALA A 106 -14.83 1.52 -1.95
N LYS A 107 -16.00 1.58 -1.30
CA LYS A 107 -17.18 0.79 -1.68
C LYS A 107 -17.67 1.14 -3.08
N PHE A 108 -17.75 2.42 -3.43
CA PHE A 108 -18.16 2.88 -4.76
C PHE A 108 -17.18 2.39 -5.84
N LEU A 109 -15.87 2.52 -5.61
CA LEU A 109 -14.85 2.10 -6.56
C LEU A 109 -14.79 0.57 -6.74
N GLU A 110 -15.10 -0.19 -5.70
CA GLU A 110 -15.14 -1.65 -5.74
C GLU A 110 -16.43 -2.17 -6.40
N GLN A 111 -17.59 -1.65 -6.02
CA GLN A 111 -18.89 -2.24 -6.40
C GLN A 111 -19.47 -1.65 -7.69
N ASP A 112 -19.32 -0.33 -7.88
CA ASP A 112 -19.99 0.37 -8.98
C ASP A 112 -19.04 0.63 -10.15
N VAL A 113 -17.78 0.98 -9.86
CA VAL A 113 -16.77 1.28 -10.90
C VAL A 113 -15.92 0.04 -11.23
N VAL A 114 -15.78 -0.91 -10.30
CA VAL A 114 -15.05 -2.18 -10.48
C VAL A 114 -13.57 -1.98 -10.82
N VAL A 115 -12.91 -1.05 -10.12
CA VAL A 115 -11.50 -0.68 -10.34
C VAL A 115 -10.69 -0.62 -9.04
N CYS A 116 -11.19 -1.29 -8.00
CA CYS A 116 -10.59 -1.35 -6.69
C CYS A 116 -10.92 -2.69 -6.03
N VAL A 117 -9.95 -3.28 -5.32
CA VAL A 117 -10.16 -4.42 -4.42
C VAL A 117 -9.92 -3.95 -3.01
N GLU A 118 -10.92 -4.02 -2.13
CA GLU A 118 -10.74 -3.60 -0.74
C GLU A 118 -9.90 -4.62 0.05
N VAL A 119 -8.80 -4.16 0.66
CA VAL A 119 -7.86 -4.97 1.43
C VAL A 119 -8.24 -5.04 2.90
N ALA A 120 -8.55 -3.89 3.50
CA ALA A 120 -8.87 -3.77 4.93
C ALA A 120 -9.57 -2.43 5.22
N ARG A 121 -10.07 -2.26 6.46
CA ARG A 121 -10.80 -1.05 6.89
C ARG A 121 -10.29 -0.50 8.23
N GLY A 122 -10.22 0.83 8.29
CA GLY A 122 -9.80 1.57 9.47
C GLY A 122 -8.35 1.27 9.83
N ASN A 123 -8.02 1.56 11.09
CA ASN A 123 -6.71 1.22 11.67
C ASN A 123 -6.63 -0.27 12.09
N ASN A 124 -7.52 -1.13 11.60
CA ASN A 124 -7.70 -2.46 12.14
C ASN A 124 -6.52 -3.38 11.75
N SER A 125 -5.78 -3.82 12.77
CA SER A 125 -4.64 -4.74 12.66
C SER A 125 -5.03 -6.20 12.44
N GLN A 126 -6.32 -6.49 12.25
CA GLN A 126 -6.86 -7.85 12.18
C GLN A 126 -6.80 -8.48 10.78
N VAL A 127 -6.49 -7.70 9.74
CA VAL A 127 -6.24 -8.27 8.41
C VAL A 127 -4.94 -9.08 8.46
N LYS A 128 -4.99 -10.34 8.06
CA LYS A 128 -3.81 -11.20 8.04
C LYS A 128 -2.97 -10.90 6.80
N HIS A 129 -1.66 -11.01 6.91
CA HIS A 129 -0.77 -10.78 5.77
C HIS A 129 -1.06 -11.71 4.58
N GLU A 130 -1.57 -12.91 4.80
CA GLU A 130 -2.00 -13.82 3.73
C GLU A 130 -3.16 -13.25 2.90
N ASP A 131 -4.14 -12.63 3.56
CA ASP A 131 -5.29 -11.98 2.88
C ASP A 131 -4.84 -10.76 2.07
N ILE A 132 -3.82 -10.03 2.57
CA ILE A 132 -3.23 -8.90 1.84
C ILE A 132 -2.49 -9.40 0.60
N LEU A 133 -1.70 -10.47 0.77
CA LEU A 133 -0.92 -11.08 -0.31
C LEU A 133 -1.82 -11.58 -1.43
N GLU A 134 -2.89 -12.30 -1.11
CA GLU A 134 -3.86 -12.78 -2.10
C GLU A 134 -4.44 -11.64 -2.94
N LYS A 135 -4.84 -10.53 -2.29
CA LYS A 135 -5.38 -9.36 -2.99
C LYS A 135 -4.34 -8.65 -3.86
N ILE A 136 -3.09 -8.59 -3.40
CA ILE A 136 -1.98 -8.09 -4.22
C ILE A 136 -1.84 -8.95 -5.47
N ASP A 137 -1.83 -10.27 -5.34
CA ASP A 137 -1.67 -11.19 -6.47
C ASP A 137 -2.83 -11.08 -7.47
N VAL A 138 -4.06 -10.91 -6.98
CA VAL A 138 -5.25 -10.65 -7.82
C VAL A 138 -5.10 -9.38 -8.63
N VAL A 139 -4.74 -8.25 -7.99
CA VAL A 139 -4.66 -6.96 -8.70
C VAL A 139 -3.45 -6.88 -9.63
N MET A 140 -2.33 -7.53 -9.25
CA MET A 140 -1.10 -7.54 -10.04
C MET A 140 -1.09 -8.61 -11.15
N GLY A 141 -2.12 -9.46 -11.25
CA GLY A 141 -2.22 -10.50 -12.27
C GLY A 141 -1.17 -11.61 -12.12
N VAL A 142 -0.73 -11.92 -10.90
CA VAL A 142 0.37 -12.88 -10.64
C VAL A 142 -0.09 -14.35 -10.74
N ASN A 143 -1.41 -14.58 -10.78
CA ASN A 143 -2.04 -15.90 -10.84
C ASN A 143 -2.57 -16.30 -12.23
N GLU A 144 -2.19 -15.58 -13.30
CA GLU A 144 -2.49 -15.91 -14.70
C GLU A 144 -1.26 -16.45 -15.47
#